data_AF-A0AAJ2FYV7-F1
#
_entry.id   AF-A0AAJ2FYV7-F1
#
_cell.length_a   1.000
_cell.length_b   1.000
_cell.length_c   1.000
_cell.angle_alpha   90.00
_cell.angle_beta   90.00
_cell.angle_gamma   90.00
#
_symmetry.space_group_name_H-M   'P 1'
#
loop_
_entity.id
_entity.type
_entity.pdbx_description
1 polymer ?
#
loop_
_entity_poly.entity_id
_entity_poly.type
_entity_poly.pdbx_seq_one_letter_code
_entity_poly.pdbx_strand_id
1 'polypeptide(L)'
;MRKIASLGILIALSAASAAVASETEAPFARVPSEMTGEEIDAYNMGRAANAPDYIRCRRIEQIGSLVKKLRVCNTNAEWRRITDKGNQDARDTLEAVSRSFNNGQEPRDQAEPLIGRPR
;
A
#
# COMPACT_ATOMS: atom_id res chain seq x y z
N MET A 1 -28.22 22.62 -65.35
CA MET A 1 -28.57 23.74 -64.45
C MET A 1 -28.22 23.34 -63.03
N ARG A 2 -27.33 24.10 -62.40
CA ARG A 2 -26.84 23.93 -61.02
C ARG A 2 -27.96 24.23 -60.02
N LYS A 3 -28.20 23.35 -59.03
CA LYS A 3 -28.49 23.75 -57.64
C LYS A 3 -27.90 22.70 -56.69
N ILE A 4 -26.84 23.11 -56.02
CA ILE A 4 -26.16 22.43 -54.92
C ILE A 4 -26.90 22.85 -53.65
N ALA A 5 -27.37 21.89 -52.86
CA ALA A 5 -27.74 22.08 -51.45
C ALA A 5 -27.02 20.95 -50.69
N SER A 6 -25.81 21.22 -50.22
CA SER A 6 -25.51 21.66 -48.85
C SER A 6 -26.03 20.65 -47.81
N LEU A 7 -25.24 19.65 -47.47
CA LEU A 7 -24.16 19.66 -46.45
C LEU A 7 -24.71 19.23 -45.08
N GLY A 8 -24.60 17.93 -44.82
CA GLY A 8 -24.65 17.35 -43.48
C GLY A 8 -23.45 16.42 -43.33
N ILE A 9 -22.25 16.99 -43.17
CA ILE A 9 -21.05 16.24 -42.81
C ILE A 9 -21.21 15.85 -41.34
N LEU A 10 -21.57 14.59 -41.09
CA LEU A 10 -21.42 13.96 -39.79
C LEU A 10 -19.99 13.41 -39.73
N ILE A 11 -19.07 14.19 -39.18
CA ILE A 11 -17.77 13.68 -38.74
C ILE A 11 -18.04 12.79 -37.53
N ALA A 12 -18.20 11.50 -37.78
CA ALA A 12 -18.04 10.48 -36.75
C ALA A 12 -16.55 10.46 -36.37
N LEU A 13 -16.19 11.26 -35.38
CA LEU A 13 -14.90 11.18 -34.73
C LEU A 13 -14.92 9.90 -33.87
N SER A 14 -14.53 8.78 -34.48
CA SER A 14 -14.23 7.55 -33.76
C SER A 14 -13.07 7.84 -32.81
N ALA A 15 -13.39 8.12 -31.55
CA ALA A 15 -12.42 8.08 -30.47
C ALA A 15 -11.91 6.65 -30.38
N ALA A 16 -10.76 6.39 -31.00
CA ALA A 16 -9.97 5.22 -30.72
C ALA A 16 -9.61 5.28 -29.24
N SER A 17 -10.33 4.51 -28.43
CA SER A 17 -9.94 4.26 -27.06
C SER A 17 -8.67 3.44 -27.15
N ALA A 18 -7.53 4.12 -27.14
CA ALA A 18 -6.27 3.51 -26.74
C ALA A 18 -6.47 3.07 -25.29
N ALA A 19 -6.96 1.84 -25.13
CA ALA A 19 -6.66 1.06 -23.96
C ALA A 19 -5.13 0.97 -23.93
N VAL A 20 -4.50 1.95 -23.28
CA VAL A 20 -3.23 1.73 -22.63
C VAL A 20 -3.49 0.56 -21.71
N ALA A 21 -3.20 -0.64 -22.21
CA ALA A 21 -2.93 -1.77 -21.38
C ALA A 21 -1.86 -1.23 -20.42
N SER A 22 -2.29 -0.95 -19.20
CA SER A 22 -1.37 -0.88 -18.09
C SER A 22 -0.60 -2.17 -18.22
N GLU A 23 0.65 -2.09 -18.66
CA GLU A 23 1.63 -3.07 -18.30
C GLU A 23 1.62 -3.02 -16.78
N THR A 24 0.76 -3.85 -16.18
CA THR A 24 0.98 -4.36 -14.85
C THR A 24 2.30 -5.08 -15.00
N GLU A 25 3.37 -4.30 -14.83
CA GLU A 25 4.75 -4.75 -14.77
C GLU A 25 4.74 -6.03 -13.99
N ALA A 26 5.08 -7.12 -14.68
CA ALA A 26 4.89 -8.46 -14.17
C ALA A 26 5.42 -8.49 -12.73
N PRO A 27 4.60 -8.93 -11.74
CA PRO A 27 5.11 -9.07 -10.38
C PRO A 27 6.37 -9.92 -10.49
N PHE A 28 7.46 -9.44 -9.88
CA PHE A 28 8.75 -10.10 -9.94
C PHE A 28 8.56 -11.62 -9.83
N ALA A 29 9.14 -12.39 -10.75
CA ALA A 29 9.00 -13.86 -10.76
C ALA A 29 9.44 -14.53 -9.44
N ARG A 30 10.17 -13.78 -8.61
CA ARG A 30 10.65 -14.10 -7.26
C ARG A 30 10.78 -12.80 -6.46
N VAL A 31 10.62 -12.85 -5.14
CA VAL A 31 10.69 -11.62 -4.33
C VAL A 31 12.09 -11.00 -4.39
N PRO A 32 12.25 -9.66 -4.48
CA PRO A 32 13.58 -9.04 -4.63
C PRO A 32 14.57 -9.39 -3.50
N SER A 33 14.06 -9.75 -2.31
CA SER A 33 14.89 -10.19 -1.19
C SER A 33 15.61 -11.52 -1.42
N GLU A 34 15.13 -12.35 -2.35
CA GLU A 34 15.75 -13.63 -2.75
C GLU A 34 16.82 -13.47 -3.83
N MET A 35 16.94 -12.30 -4.45
CA MET A 35 17.96 -12.03 -5.47
C MET A 35 19.33 -11.72 -4.85
N THR A 36 20.41 -12.04 -5.54
CA THR A 36 21.77 -11.65 -5.12
C THR A 36 21.95 -10.12 -5.25
N GLY A 37 23.01 -9.58 -4.65
CA GLY A 37 23.34 -8.15 -4.81
C GLY A 37 23.58 -7.78 -6.28
N GLU A 38 24.32 -8.64 -7.00
CA GLU A 38 24.68 -8.44 -8.41
C GLU A 38 23.45 -8.44 -9.32
N GLU A 39 22.48 -9.33 -9.07
CA GLU A 39 21.21 -9.36 -9.80
C GLU A 39 20.41 -8.06 -9.59
N ILE A 40 20.41 -7.54 -8.36
CA ILE A 40 19.74 -6.28 -8.01
C ILE A 40 20.46 -5.08 -8.64
N ASP A 41 21.78 -5.07 -8.67
CA ASP A 41 22.57 -4.00 -9.27
C ASP A 41 22.39 -3.99 -10.80
N ALA A 42 22.38 -5.17 -11.42
CA ALA A 42 22.07 -5.32 -12.84
C ALA A 42 20.64 -4.87 -13.16
N TYR A 43 19.68 -5.17 -12.28
CA TYR A 43 18.32 -4.66 -12.40
C TYR A 43 18.30 -3.12 -12.26
N ASN A 44 18.96 -2.54 -11.27
CA ASN A 44 18.92 -1.10 -11.05
C ASN A 44 19.75 -0.30 -12.07
N MET A 45 20.59 -0.94 -12.86
CA MET A 45 21.44 -0.28 -13.86
C MET A 45 20.60 0.53 -14.85
N GLY A 46 20.95 1.82 -15.01
CA GLY A 46 20.24 2.75 -15.89
C GLY A 46 18.91 3.28 -15.34
N ARG A 47 18.46 2.83 -14.16
CA ARG A 47 17.26 3.34 -13.49
C ARG A 47 17.60 4.51 -12.56
N ALA A 48 16.70 5.48 -12.48
CA ALA A 48 16.83 6.56 -11.53
C ALA A 48 16.58 6.05 -10.09
N ALA A 49 17.37 6.50 -9.12
CA ALA A 49 17.26 6.05 -7.73
C ALA A 49 15.91 6.36 -7.04
N ASN A 50 15.16 7.31 -7.59
CA ASN A 50 13.82 7.71 -7.12
C ASN A 50 12.68 7.06 -7.92
N ALA A 51 12.99 6.29 -8.97
CA ALA A 51 11.99 5.60 -9.77
C ALA A 51 11.18 4.62 -8.91
N PRO A 52 9.88 4.43 -9.19
CA PRO A 52 9.01 3.59 -8.37
C PRO A 52 9.43 2.11 -8.37
N ASP A 53 9.98 1.63 -9.46
CA ASP A 53 10.46 0.27 -9.71
C ASP A 53 11.88 0.01 -9.18
N TYR A 54 12.65 1.05 -8.85
CA TYR A 54 14.01 0.92 -8.31
C TYR A 54 14.03 0.09 -7.02
N ILE A 55 14.85 -0.95 -6.97
CA ILE A 55 14.97 -1.86 -5.83
C ILE A 55 15.90 -1.25 -4.78
N ARG A 56 15.39 -1.08 -3.56
CA ARG A 56 16.14 -0.62 -2.40
C ARG A 56 16.22 -1.71 -1.35
N CYS A 57 17.44 -2.10 -1.00
CA CYS A 57 17.71 -3.00 0.13
C CYS A 57 17.92 -2.21 1.43
N ARG A 58 17.35 -2.71 2.52
CA ARG A 58 17.54 -2.20 3.88
C ARG A 58 17.96 -3.35 4.80
N ARG A 59 18.84 -3.06 5.77
CA ARG A 59 19.14 -3.98 6.88
C ARG A 59 18.25 -3.62 8.05
N ILE A 60 17.42 -4.56 8.48
CA ILE A 60 16.46 -4.41 9.57
C ILE A 60 16.90 -5.31 10.72
N GLU A 61 16.83 -4.80 11.95
CA GLU A 61 17.12 -5.58 13.15
C GLU A 61 16.01 -6.58 13.42
N GLN A 62 16.36 -7.81 13.76
CA GLN A 62 15.38 -8.84 14.05
C GLN A 62 14.86 -8.68 15.48
N ILE A 63 13.55 -8.50 15.65
CA ILE A 63 12.91 -8.44 16.97
C ILE A 63 13.27 -9.71 17.75
N GLY A 64 13.75 -9.53 18.99
CA GLY A 64 14.22 -10.63 19.84
C GLY A 64 15.68 -11.05 19.62
N SER A 65 16.44 -10.36 18.77
CA SER A 65 17.88 -10.60 18.62
C SER A 65 18.67 -9.30 18.45
N LEU A 66 19.66 -9.06 19.31
CA LEU A 66 20.52 -7.86 19.24
C LEU A 66 21.59 -7.94 18.14
N VAL A 67 21.90 -9.15 17.67
CA VAL A 67 23.00 -9.37 16.72
C VAL A 67 22.49 -9.69 15.31
N LYS A 68 21.33 -10.34 15.19
CA LYS A 68 20.80 -10.75 13.88
C LYS A 68 20.18 -9.57 13.14
N LYS A 69 20.63 -9.36 11.89
CA LYS A 69 20.08 -8.38 10.96
C LYS A 69 19.55 -9.09 9.73
N LEU A 70 18.33 -8.77 9.34
CA LEU A 70 17.67 -9.27 8.14
C LEU A 70 17.90 -8.26 7.00
N ARG A 71 18.24 -8.78 5.82
CA ARG A 71 18.27 -7.97 4.59
C ARG A 71 16.91 -8.08 3.93
N VAL A 72 16.22 -6.94 3.78
CA VAL A 72 14.95 -6.87 3.07
C VAL A 72 15.12 -5.92 1.88
N CYS A 73 14.86 -6.44 0.69
CA CYS A 73 14.90 -5.70 -0.55
C CYS A 73 13.49 -5.64 -1.14
N ASN A 74 13.06 -4.43 -1.48
CA ASN A 74 11.76 -4.12 -2.08
C ASN A 74 11.92 -2.93 -3.03
N THR A 75 10.99 -2.74 -3.96
CA THR A 75 10.98 -1.54 -4.80
C THR A 75 10.60 -0.30 -4.00
N ASN A 76 10.93 0.89 -4.51
CA ASN A 76 10.53 2.15 -3.89
C ASN A 76 9.00 2.27 -3.76
N ALA A 77 8.23 1.78 -4.74
CA ALA A 77 6.77 1.73 -4.69
C ALA A 77 6.26 0.80 -3.59
N GLU A 78 6.88 -0.37 -3.44
CA GLU A 78 6.55 -1.32 -2.38
C GLU A 78 6.86 -0.75 -0.99
N TRP A 79 8.03 -0.13 -0.82
CA TRP A 79 8.38 0.55 0.43
C TRP A 79 7.36 1.62 0.83
N ARG A 80 6.87 2.39 -0.15
CA ARG A 80 5.81 3.37 0.09
C ARG A 80 4.52 2.69 0.54
N ARG A 81 4.08 1.64 -0.16
CA ARG A 81 2.87 0.87 0.21
C ARG A 81 2.98 0.26 1.62
N ILE A 82 4.13 -0.30 1.98
CA ILE A 82 4.39 -0.84 3.32
C ILE A 82 4.30 0.27 4.38
N THR A 83 4.90 1.44 4.13
CA THR A 83 4.82 2.58 5.07
C THR A 83 3.39 3.09 5.23
N ASP A 84 2.69 3.28 4.12
CA ASP A 84 1.31 3.80 4.14
C ASP A 84 0.37 2.82 4.87
N LYS A 85 0.47 1.53 4.55
CA LYS A 85 -0.29 0.48 5.24
C LYS A 85 0.06 0.39 6.72
N GLY A 86 1.34 0.41 7.07
CA GLY A 86 1.76 0.36 8.48
C GLY A 86 1.24 1.56 9.29
N ASN A 87 1.22 2.75 8.69
CA ASN A 87 0.65 3.94 9.32
C ASN A 87 -0.86 3.82 9.50
N GLN A 88 -1.58 3.26 8.52
CA GLN A 88 -3.02 3.04 8.62
C GLN A 88 -3.34 1.99 9.69
N ASP A 89 -2.66 0.85 9.67
CA ASP A 89 -2.86 -0.25 10.62
C ASP A 89 -2.63 0.22 12.07
N ALA A 90 -1.65 1.12 12.30
CA ALA A 90 -1.42 1.73 13.61
C ALA A 90 -2.58 2.62 14.07
N ARG A 91 -3.17 3.41 13.16
CA ARG A 91 -4.35 4.24 13.45
C ARG A 91 -5.57 3.38 13.74
N ASP A 92 -5.81 2.36 12.92
CA ASP A 92 -6.93 1.44 13.06
C ASP A 92 -6.86 0.67 14.37
N THR A 93 -5.65 0.27 14.78
CA THR A 93 -5.43 -0.40 16.08
C THR A 93 -5.80 0.52 17.25
N LEU A 94 -5.36 1.78 17.22
CA LEU A 94 -5.70 2.75 18.27
C LEU A 94 -7.20 3.06 18.30
N GLU A 95 -7.83 3.18 17.13
CA GLU A 95 -9.26 3.41 17.04
C GLU A 95 -10.06 2.21 17.59
N ALA A 96 -9.68 0.99 17.23
CA ALA A 96 -10.32 -0.23 17.74
C ALA A 96 -10.22 -0.30 19.27
N VAL A 97 -9.04 -0.01 19.82
CA VAL A 97 -8.81 0.05 21.27
C VAL A 97 -9.67 1.14 21.92
N SER A 98 -9.69 2.36 21.36
CA SER A 98 -10.50 3.47 21.88
C SER A 98 -12.00 3.15 21.89
N ARG A 99 -12.54 2.57 20.81
CA ARG A 99 -13.94 2.14 20.73
C ARG A 99 -14.26 1.07 21.76
N SER A 100 -13.34 0.12 21.99
CA SER A 100 -13.51 -0.92 23.01
C SER A 100 -13.66 -0.32 24.41
N PHE A 101 -12.79 0.64 24.78
CA PHE A 101 -12.87 1.31 26.08
C PHE A 101 -14.11 2.20 26.24
N ASN A 102 -14.56 2.87 25.18
CA ASN A 102 -15.72 3.75 25.24
C ASN A 102 -17.07 2.99 25.24
N ASN A 103 -17.11 1.79 24.65
CA ASN A 103 -18.30 0.93 24.63
C ASN A 103 -18.29 -0.13 25.75
N GLY A 104 -17.38 -0.02 26.72
CA GLY A 104 -17.35 -0.85 27.92
C GLY A 104 -18.59 -0.61 28.77
N GLN A 105 -19.70 -1.27 28.44
CA GLN A 105 -20.71 -1.55 29.43
C GLN A 105 -20.09 -2.55 30.41
N GLU A 106 -19.96 -2.17 31.67
CA GLU A 106 -19.74 -3.15 32.72
C GLU A 106 -20.88 -4.18 32.64
N PRO A 107 -20.58 -5.50 32.67
CA PRO A 107 -21.62 -6.50 32.83
C PRO A 107 -22.45 -6.11 34.05
N ARG A 108 -23.76 -5.89 33.87
CA ARG A 108 -24.66 -5.41 34.94
C ARG A 108 -24.73 -6.38 36.12
N ASP A 109 -24.21 -7.57 35.91
CA ASP A 109 -24.08 -8.72 36.80
C ASP A 109 -22.81 -8.66 37.68
N GLN A 110 -21.89 -7.71 37.45
CA GLN A 110 -20.70 -7.43 38.28
C GLN A 110 -20.72 -6.07 38.98
N ALA A 111 -21.79 -5.27 38.79
CA ALA A 111 -22.03 -4.09 39.61
C ALA A 111 -22.41 -4.55 41.01
N GLU A 112 -21.42 -4.73 41.89
CA GLU A 112 -21.66 -5.11 43.27
C GLU A 112 -22.67 -4.13 43.91
N PRO A 113 -23.63 -4.62 44.72
CA PRO A 113 -24.44 -3.75 45.55
C PRO A 113 -23.49 -2.96 46.45
N LEU A 114 -23.69 -1.64 46.57
CA LEU A 114 -22.96 -0.81 47.53
C LEU A 114 -23.25 -1.29 48.96
N ILE A 115 -22.50 -2.29 49.44
CA ILE A 115 -22.53 -2.73 50.83
C ILE A 115 -21.74 -1.69 51.65
N GLY A 116 -22.49 -0.79 52.29
CA GLY A 116 -22.02 -0.05 53.47
C GLY A 116 -21.44 1.33 53.21
N ARG A 117 -22.32 2.33 52.98
CA ARG A 117 -22.03 3.70 53.47
C ARG A 117 -22.76 3.91 54.80
N PRO A 118 -22.07 4.10 55.93
CA PRO A 118 -22.72 4.54 57.16
C PRO A 118 -23.20 5.99 56.99
N ARG A 119 -24.40 6.25 57.54
CA ARG A 119 -25.04 7.59 57.60
C ARG A 119 -24.32 8.49 58.59
#